data_AF-A0A5U6MEY3-F1
#
_entry.id   AF-A0A5U6MEY3-F1
#
_cell.length_a   1.000
_cell.length_b   1.000
_cell.length_c   1.000
_cell.angle_alpha   90.00
_cell.angle_beta   90.00
_cell.angle_gamma   90.00
#
_symmetry.space_group_name_H-M   'P 1'
#
loop_
_entity.id
_entity.type
_entity.pdbx_description
1 polymer ?
#
loop_
_entity_poly.entity_id
_entity_poly.type
_entity_poly.pdbx_seq_one_letter_code
_entity_poly.pdbx_strand_id
1 'polypeptide(L)' 'RQNLLDDANDATKDWRTELSLGIISDEDKASLVKWMTYIKALNALNLSGAKDEAGYNAIKWPDKPEKNPAKQE' A
#
# COMPACT_ATOMS: atom_id res chain seq x y z
N ARG A 1 9.97 1.73 6.44
CA ARG A 1 8.51 1.51 6.52
C ARG A 1 7.68 2.76 6.29
N GLN A 2 7.91 3.88 6.97
CA GLN A 2 7.06 5.08 6.82
C GLN A 2 6.92 5.50 5.35
N ASN A 3 8.04 5.58 4.61
CA ASN A 3 8.01 5.86 3.16
C ASN A 3 7.13 4.88 2.34
N LEU A 4 7.06 3.59 2.73
CA LEU A 4 6.21 2.60 2.04
C LEU A 4 4.73 2.81 2.35
N LEU A 5 4.41 3.27 3.57
CA LEU A 5 3.06 3.64 3.96
C LEU A 5 2.62 4.93 3.28
N ASP A 6 3.52 5.92 3.17
CA ASP A 6 3.25 7.20 2.53
C ASP A 6 3.00 7.00 1.03
N ASP A 7 3.89 6.27 0.34
CA ASP A 7 3.72 5.91 -1.08
C ASP A 7 2.43 5.10 -1.31
N ALA A 8 2.06 4.21 -0.39
CA ALA A 8 0.79 3.48 -0.47
C ALA A 8 -0.45 4.36 -0.24
N ASN A 9 -0.34 5.35 0.65
CA ASN A 9 -1.41 6.31 0.88
C ASN A 9 -1.59 7.23 -0.33
N ASP A 10 -0.49 7.72 -0.91
CA ASP A 10 -0.51 8.53 -2.13
C ASP A 10 -1.05 7.73 -3.31
N ALA A 11 -0.60 6.48 -3.46
CA ALA A 11 -1.10 5.57 -4.49
C ALA A 11 -2.61 5.32 -4.44
N THR A 12 -3.20 5.33 -3.23
CA THR A 12 -4.62 5.04 -3.03
C THR A 12 -5.48 6.27 -2.84
N LYS A 13 -4.90 7.48 -2.85
CA LYS A 13 -5.60 8.74 -2.54
C LYS A 13 -6.77 9.00 -3.49
N ASP A 14 -6.54 8.82 -4.79
CA ASP A 14 -7.56 9.07 -5.80
C ASP A 14 -8.67 8.02 -5.72
N TRP A 15 -8.33 6.74 -5.60
CA TRP A 15 -9.32 5.68 -5.40
C TRP A 15 -10.13 5.85 -4.11
N ARG A 16 -9.53 6.34 -3.02
CA ARG A 16 -10.29 6.66 -1.79
C ARG A 16 -11.29 7.80 -2.02
N THR A 17 -10.89 8.79 -2.82
CA THR A 17 -11.78 9.89 -3.21
C THR A 17 -12.94 9.37 -4.06
N GLU A 18 -12.65 8.55 -5.07
CA GLU A 18 -13.65 7.92 -5.92
C GLU A 18 -14.59 6.99 -5.15
N LEU A 19 -14.06 6.21 -4.19
CA LEU A 19 -14.85 5.37 -3.29
C LEU A 19 -15.79 6.22 -2.45
N SER A 20 -15.31 7.35 -1.90
CA SER A 20 -16.15 8.28 -1.12
C SER A 20 -17.23 8.94 -1.97
N LEU A 21 -16.98 9.15 -3.26
CA LEU A 21 -17.94 9.71 -4.22
C LEU A 21 -18.88 8.64 -4.78
N GLY A 22 -18.61 7.36 -4.54
CA GLY A 22 -19.37 6.23 -5.09
C GLY A 22 -19.17 6.00 -6.59
N ILE A 23 -18.10 6.56 -7.18
CA ILE A 23 -17.80 6.50 -8.62
C ILE A 23 -16.67 5.51 -8.96
N ILE A 24 -16.10 4.85 -7.95
CA ILE A 24 -14.99 3.91 -8.13
C ILE A 24 -15.42 2.72 -8.99
N SER A 25 -14.57 2.31 -9.93
CA SER A 25 -14.78 1.09 -10.72
C SER A 25 -14.54 -0.17 -9.88
N ASP A 26 -15.09 -1.31 -10.29
CA ASP A 26 -14.82 -2.58 -9.61
C ASP A 26 -13.33 -2.97 -9.67
N GLU A 27 -12.64 -2.61 -10.74
CA GLU A 27 -11.19 -2.84 -10.93
C GLU A 27 -10.35 -1.99 -9.98
N ASP A 28 -10.69 -0.70 -9.86
CA ASP A 28 -10.03 0.22 -8.92
C ASP A 28 -10.33 -0.16 -7.48
N LYS A 29 -11.56 -0.61 -7.19
CA LYS A 29 -11.94 -1.12 -5.87
C LYS A 29 -11.15 -2.39 -5.51
N ALA A 30 -10.98 -3.32 -6.45
CA ALA A 30 -10.14 -4.50 -6.25
C ALA A 30 -8.67 -4.10 -6.00
N SER A 31 -8.17 -3.11 -6.72
CA SER A 31 -6.83 -2.55 -6.51
C SER A 31 -6.70 -1.91 -5.12
N LEU A 32 -7.67 -1.07 -4.71
CA LEU A 32 -7.71 -0.45 -3.40
C LEU A 32 -7.71 -1.49 -2.27
N VAL A 33 -8.42 -2.62 -2.42
CA VAL A 33 -8.40 -3.72 -1.46
C VAL A 33 -6.99 -4.35 -1.35
N LYS A 34 -6.29 -4.56 -2.47
CA LYS A 34 -4.90 -5.06 -2.47
C LYS A 34 -3.97 -4.11 -1.73
N TRP A 35 -4.08 -2.82 -1.99
CA TRP A 35 -3.29 -1.79 -1.31
C TRP A 35 -3.60 -1.68 0.19
N MET A 36 -4.87 -1.76 0.58
CA MET A 36 -5.25 -1.78 2.00
C MET A 36 -4.71 -3.02 2.71
N THR A 37 -4.66 -4.16 2.03
CA THR A 37 -4.02 -5.39 2.55
C THR A 37 -2.52 -5.21 2.71
N TYR A 38 -1.84 -4.60 1.72
CA TYR A 38 -0.42 -4.26 1.79
C TYR A 38 -0.11 -3.32 2.97
N ILE A 39 -0.87 -2.24 3.15
CA ILE A 39 -0.73 -1.30 4.28
C ILE A 39 -0.93 -2.02 5.61
N LYS A 40 -1.93 -2.90 5.72
CA LYS A 40 -2.16 -3.70 6.93
C LYS A 40 -0.98 -4.64 7.21
N ALA A 41 -0.45 -5.30 6.19
CA ALA A 41 0.72 -6.17 6.32
C ALA A 41 1.94 -5.38 6.79
N LEU A 42 2.22 -4.24 6.17
CA LEU A 42 3.27 -3.31 6.62
C LEU A 42 3.06 -2.89 8.08
N ASN A 43 1.81 -2.62 8.47
CA ASN A 43 1.49 -2.22 9.82
C ASN A 43 1.70 -3.33 10.85
N ALA A 44 1.38 -4.56 10.48
CA ALA A 44 1.56 -5.76 11.26
C ALA A 44 3.03 -6.23 11.34
N LEU A 45 3.90 -5.78 10.42
CA LEU A 45 5.33 -6.07 10.51
C LEU A 45 5.89 -5.51 11.80
N ASN A 46 6.38 -6.42 12.64
CA ASN A 46 7.04 -6.08 13.87
C ASN A 46 8.48 -5.64 13.58
N LEU A 47 8.71 -4.33 13.55
CA LEU A 47 10.03 -3.74 13.29
C LEU A 47 10.83 -3.49 14.57
N SER A 48 10.30 -3.87 15.74
CA SER A 48 10.96 -3.62 17.03
C SER A 48 12.33 -4.29 17.14
N GLY A 49 12.56 -5.39 16.40
CA GLY A 49 13.85 -6.08 16.31
C GLY A 49 14.80 -5.53 15.23
N ALA A 50 14.32 -4.69 14.31
CA ALA A 50 15.12 -4.12 13.24
C ALA A 50 15.67 -2.75 13.66
N LYS A 51 16.58 -2.75 14.64
CA LYS A 51 17.25 -1.52 15.14
C LYS A 51 18.55 -1.21 14.39
N ASP A 52 19.05 -2.19 13.65
CA ASP A 52 20.28 -2.16 12.87
C ASP A 52 19.99 -2.46 11.38
N GLU A 53 20.95 -2.10 10.53
CA GLU A 53 20.84 -2.26 9.07
C GLU A 53 20.65 -3.72 8.64
N ALA A 54 21.27 -4.67 9.37
CA ALA A 54 21.09 -6.09 9.12
C ALA A 54 19.66 -6.55 9.45
N GLY A 55 19.12 -6.09 10.59
CA GLY A 55 17.73 -6.28 10.95
C GLY A 55 16.77 -5.67 9.92
N TYR A 56 17.09 -4.50 9.36
CA TYR A 56 16.28 -3.88 8.31
C TYR A 56 16.27 -4.69 7.01
N ASN A 57 17.43 -5.19 6.58
CA ASN A 57 17.58 -6.00 5.38
C ASN A 57 16.97 -7.41 5.53
N ALA A 58 16.84 -7.91 6.76
CA ALA A 58 16.17 -9.17 7.06
C ALA A 58 14.63 -9.08 7.08
N ILE A 59 14.05 -7.87 7.09
CA ILE A 59 12.59 -7.70 7.04
C ILE A 59 12.09 -8.17 5.68
N LYS A 60 11.19 -9.15 5.69
CA LYS A 60 10.41 -9.51 4.51
C LYS A 60 9.31 -8.48 4.30
N TRP A 61 9.64 -7.46 3.51
CA TRP A 61 8.65 -6.48 3.07
C TRP A 61 7.64 -7.16 2.15
N PRO A 62 6.33 -6.92 2.32
CA PRO A 62 5.32 -7.39 1.39
C PRO A 62 5.56 -6.78 0.00
N ASP A 63 5.10 -7.46 -1.04
CA ASP A 63 5.20 -6.95 -2.40
C ASP A 63 4.22 -5.80 -2.62
N LYS A 64 4.73 -4.72 -3.21
CA LYS A 64 3.92 -3.56 -3.59
C LYS A 64 2.93 -4.00 -4.68
N PRO A 65 1.61 -3.84 -4.47
CA PRO A 65 0.65 -4.17 -5.50
C PRO A 65 0.76 -3.20 -6.68
N GLU A 66 0.58 -3.72 -7.90
CA GLU A 66 0.58 -2.89 -9.10
C GLU A 66 -0.58 -1.90 -9.11
N LYS A 67 -0.30 -0.65 -9.50
CA LYS A 67 -1.36 0.33 -9.78
C LYS A 67 -2.06 -0.07 -11.07
N ASN A 68 -3.38 0.05 -11.11
CA ASN A 68 -4.17 -0.18 -12.32
C ASN A 68 -3.55 0.61 -13.50
N PRO A 69 -3.15 -0.04 -14.60
CA PRO A 69 -2.51 0.64 -15.75
C PRO A 69 -3.40 1.70 -16.40
N ALA A 70 -4.73 1.64 -16.21
CA ALA A 70 -5.68 2.58 -16.80
C ALA A 70 -5.65 3.99 -16.19
N LYS A 71 -4.93 4.23 -15.08
CA LYS A 71 -4.80 5.55 -14.44
C LYS A 71 -3.36 6.04 -14.31
N GLN A 72 -2.44 5.46 -15.08
CA GLN A 72 -1.08 5.97 -15.22
C GLN A 72 -1.05 7.00 -16.35
N GLU A 73 -1.57 8.21 -16.08
CA GLU A 73 -1.38 9.37 -16.96
C GLU A 73 -1.03 10.60 -16.13
#